data_AF-A0A1F7W7S3-F1
#
_entry.id   AF-A0A1F7W7S3-F1
#
_cell.length_a   1.000
_cell.length_b   1.000
_cell.length_c   1.000
_cell.angle_alpha   90.00
_cell.angle_beta   90.00
_cell.angle_gamma   90.00
#
_symmetry.space_group_name_H-M   'P 1'
#
loop_
_entity.id
_entity.type
_entity.pdbx_description
1 polymer ?
#
loop_
_entity_poly.entity_id
_entity_poly.type
_entity_poly.pdbx_seq_one_letter_code
_entity_poly.pdbx_strand_id
1 'polypeptide(L)'
;MLTEQISTDMKTAMKSKDAATLSTLRMLHAALKNKQIDLLRPPTDDEAMAVVKTQIKQLREGVEMAQTAGREEMAESGKREIMVLEKYLPSQLEDVALTEIVKDALAQAGAVSKADAGRAMGAAMKAVAGRADGTRVKAIVESILAVFALLAVFALSSDPANAATKNAEVVVSSARILRIFLMLMGIVSVNFIIMGAISIMSASGRDHGHHHGLQQIAVGIFGTILTAGLIAIASATIMKLD
;
A
#
# COMPACT_ATOMS: atom_id res chain seq x y z
N MET A 1 -17.32 -26.30 -1.78
CA MET A 1 -17.27 -24.89 -2.22
C MET A 1 -17.51 -23.96 -1.05
N LEU A 2 -16.90 -22.77 -1.03
CA LEU A 2 -17.00 -21.81 0.07
C LEU A 2 -18.45 -21.38 0.34
N THR A 3 -19.23 -21.20 -0.72
CA THR A 3 -20.65 -20.81 -0.66
C THR A 3 -21.53 -21.84 0.07
N GLU A 4 -21.20 -23.13 -0.02
CA GLU A 4 -21.89 -24.21 0.68
C GLU A 4 -21.52 -24.27 2.16
N GLN A 5 -20.25 -23.98 2.49
CA GLN A 5 -19.78 -23.87 3.88
C GLN A 5 -20.53 -22.75 4.59
N ILE A 6 -20.59 -21.55 4.00
CA ILE A 6 -21.33 -20.40 4.55
C ILE A 6 -22.81 -20.74 4.79
N SER A 7 -23.45 -21.44 3.84
CA SER A 7 -24.85 -21.86 3.98
C SER A 7 -25.06 -22.87 5.12
N THR A 8 -24.06 -23.73 5.37
CA THR A 8 -24.05 -24.70 6.46
C THR A 8 -23.85 -24.01 7.79
N ASP A 9 -22.90 -23.08 7.87
CA ASP A 9 -22.58 -22.33 9.09
C ASP A 9 -23.71 -21.38 9.50
N MET A 10 -24.47 -20.85 8.55
CA MET A 10 -25.73 -20.16 8.84
C MET A 10 -26.72 -21.05 9.60
N LYS A 11 -26.89 -22.32 9.17
CA LYS A 11 -27.77 -23.27 9.87
C LYS A 11 -27.24 -23.59 11.26
N THR A 12 -25.92 -23.70 11.41
CA THR A 12 -25.27 -23.90 12.70
C THR A 12 -25.50 -22.71 13.63
N ALA A 13 -25.30 -21.48 13.15
CA ALA A 13 -25.55 -20.25 13.90
C ALA A 13 -27.02 -20.10 14.32
N MET A 14 -27.96 -20.53 13.47
CA MET A 14 -29.39 -20.60 13.82
C MET A 14 -29.65 -21.57 14.98
N LYS A 15 -29.03 -22.75 14.96
CA LYS A 15 -29.19 -23.76 16.02
C LYS A 15 -28.55 -23.33 17.33
N SER A 16 -27.38 -22.69 17.28
CA SER A 16 -26.67 -22.18 18.47
C SER A 16 -27.24 -20.86 18.99
N LYS A 17 -28.24 -20.26 18.31
CA LYS A 17 -28.81 -18.95 18.62
C LYS A 17 -27.76 -17.82 18.64
N ASP A 18 -26.69 -17.96 17.87
CA ASP A 18 -25.69 -16.91 17.69
C ASP A 18 -26.20 -15.87 16.69
N ALA A 19 -26.94 -14.88 17.21
CA ALA A 19 -27.58 -13.86 16.41
C ALA A 19 -26.57 -12.98 15.64
N ALA A 20 -25.41 -12.69 16.24
CA ALA A 20 -24.38 -11.87 15.62
C ALA A 20 -23.79 -12.58 14.40
N THR A 21 -23.28 -13.80 14.58
CA THR A 21 -22.74 -14.61 13.47
C THR A 21 -23.79 -14.84 12.39
N LEU A 22 -25.03 -15.15 12.78
CA LEU A 22 -26.11 -15.37 11.82
C LEU A 22 -26.41 -14.14 10.95
N SER A 23 -26.42 -12.95 11.55
CA SER A 23 -26.64 -11.69 10.82
C SER A 23 -25.51 -11.44 9.82
N THR A 24 -24.26 -11.57 10.26
CA THR A 24 -23.06 -11.40 9.43
C THR A 24 -23.06 -12.36 8.24
N LEU A 25 -23.35 -13.64 8.49
CA LEU A 25 -23.38 -14.65 7.41
C LEU A 25 -24.53 -14.45 6.43
N ARG A 26 -25.69 -13.93 6.88
CA ARG A 26 -26.80 -13.57 5.98
C ARG A 26 -26.42 -12.44 5.05
N MET A 27 -25.75 -11.41 5.56
CA MET A 27 -25.23 -10.31 4.74
C MET A 27 -24.21 -10.81 3.72
N LEU A 28 -23.26 -11.63 4.15
CA LEU A 28 -22.28 -12.23 3.24
C LEU A 28 -22.95 -13.08 2.15
N HIS A 29 -23.92 -13.92 2.53
CA HIS A 29 -24.66 -14.74 1.58
C HIS A 29 -25.42 -13.89 0.55
N ALA A 30 -26.01 -12.77 0.97
CA ALA A 30 -26.64 -11.82 0.05
C ALA A 30 -25.62 -11.20 -0.93
N ALA A 31 -24.44 -10.80 -0.45
CA ALA A 31 -23.37 -10.29 -1.30
C ALA A 31 -22.89 -11.33 -2.33
N LEU A 32 -22.76 -12.60 -1.93
CA LEU A 32 -22.42 -13.70 -2.83
C LEU A 32 -23.53 -13.96 -3.86
N LYS A 33 -24.79 -13.81 -3.47
CA LYS A 33 -25.93 -13.91 -4.40
C LYS A 33 -25.96 -12.77 -5.41
N ASN A 34 -25.67 -11.55 -4.99
CA ASN A 34 -25.51 -10.42 -5.90
C ASN A 34 -24.38 -10.70 -6.90
N LYS A 35 -23.23 -11.20 -6.42
CA LYS A 35 -22.12 -11.59 -7.30
C LYS A 35 -22.50 -12.70 -8.29
N GLN A 36 -23.29 -13.68 -7.86
CA GLN A 36 -23.82 -14.73 -8.73
C GLN A 36 -24.71 -14.13 -9.85
N ILE A 37 -25.56 -13.16 -9.51
CA ILE A 37 -26.42 -12.47 -10.49
C ILE A 37 -25.55 -11.70 -11.50
N ASP A 38 -24.55 -10.95 -11.02
CA ASP A 38 -23.63 -10.19 -11.87
C ASP A 38 -22.85 -11.08 -12.85
N LEU A 39 -22.45 -12.27 -12.40
CA LEU A 39 -21.70 -13.24 -13.21
C LEU A 39 -22.59 -14.12 -14.09
N LEU A 40 -23.91 -14.13 -13.87
CA LEU A 40 -24.87 -15.06 -14.48
C LEU A 40 -24.53 -16.55 -14.28
N ARG A 41 -23.67 -16.85 -13.28
CA ARG A 41 -23.26 -18.20 -12.90
C ARG A 41 -22.85 -18.23 -11.42
N PRO A 42 -22.81 -19.40 -10.76
CA PRO A 42 -22.24 -19.50 -9.42
C PRO A 42 -20.79 -18.97 -9.40
N PRO A 43 -20.41 -18.18 -8.38
CA PRO A 43 -19.04 -17.73 -8.22
C PRO A 43 -18.14 -18.93 -7.93
N THR A 44 -16.90 -18.88 -8.42
CA THR A 44 -15.86 -19.81 -8.02
C THR A 44 -15.43 -19.54 -6.57
N ASP A 45 -14.69 -20.47 -5.96
CA ASP A 45 -14.19 -20.26 -4.58
C ASP A 45 -13.29 -19.02 -4.50
N ASP A 46 -12.49 -18.73 -5.53
CA ASP A 46 -11.66 -17.51 -5.61
C ASP A 46 -12.50 -16.22 -5.66
N GLU A 47 -13.57 -16.23 -6.45
CA GLU A 47 -14.50 -15.10 -6.55
C GLU A 47 -15.27 -14.91 -5.24
N ALA A 48 -15.65 -16.00 -4.58
CA ALA A 48 -16.30 -15.95 -3.27
C ALA A 48 -15.37 -15.39 -2.20
N MET A 49 -14.09 -15.80 -2.18
CA MET A 49 -13.08 -15.21 -1.29
C MET A 49 -12.89 -13.71 -1.54
N ALA A 50 -12.93 -13.27 -2.80
CA ALA A 50 -12.84 -11.85 -3.13
C ALA A 50 -14.02 -11.04 -2.57
N VAL A 51 -15.24 -11.61 -2.57
CA VAL A 51 -16.42 -10.99 -1.93
C VAL A 51 -16.23 -10.90 -0.41
N VAL A 52 -15.74 -11.96 0.24
CA VAL A 52 -15.44 -11.95 1.69
C VAL A 52 -14.42 -10.86 2.02
N LYS A 53 -13.32 -10.75 1.25
CA LYS A 53 -12.30 -9.70 1.42
C LYS A 53 -12.89 -8.29 1.29
N THR A 54 -13.78 -8.09 0.32
CA THR A 54 -14.46 -6.81 0.09
C THR A 54 -15.33 -6.44 1.29
N GLN A 55 -16.10 -7.40 1.82
CA GLN A 55 -16.97 -7.18 2.97
C GLN A 55 -16.17 -6.83 4.24
N ILE A 56 -15.05 -7.53 4.48
CA ILE A 56 -14.14 -7.21 5.60
C ILE A 56 -13.58 -5.80 5.47
N LYS A 57 -13.20 -5.38 4.26
CA LYS A 57 -12.69 -4.02 4.01
C LYS A 57 -13.73 -2.96 4.37
N GLN A 58 -14.97 -3.11 3.90
CA GLN A 58 -16.06 -2.20 4.21
C GLN A 58 -16.35 -2.12 5.72
N LEU A 59 -16.28 -3.26 6.42
CA LEU A 59 -16.43 -3.30 7.88
C LEU A 59 -15.28 -2.58 8.58
N ARG A 60 -14.03 -2.74 8.15
CA ARG A 60 -12.86 -2.06 8.72
C ARG A 60 -12.98 -0.53 8.58
N GLU A 61 -13.36 -0.06 7.39
CA GLU A 61 -13.64 1.36 7.15
C GLU A 61 -14.78 1.87 8.06
N GLY A 62 -15.84 1.07 8.22
CA GLY A 62 -16.93 1.38 9.15
C GLY A 62 -16.52 1.44 10.63
N VAL A 63 -15.65 0.53 11.07
CA VAL A 63 -15.08 0.50 12.42
C VAL A 63 -14.25 1.75 12.67
N GLU A 64 -13.36 2.11 11.74
CA GLU A 64 -12.52 3.30 11.85
C GLU A 64 -13.36 4.59 11.95
N MET A 65 -14.40 4.71 11.11
CA MET A 65 -15.35 5.82 11.19
C MET A 65 -16.12 5.84 12.51
N ALA A 66 -16.53 4.68 13.03
CA ALA A 66 -17.23 4.57 14.31
C ALA A 66 -16.34 4.97 15.49
N GLN A 67 -15.06 4.57 15.48
CA GLN A 67 -14.08 4.96 16.50
C GLN A 67 -13.81 6.46 16.45
N THR A 68 -13.63 7.02 15.26
CA THR A 68 -13.42 8.46 15.07
C THR A 68 -14.63 9.27 15.56
N ALA A 69 -15.83 8.72 15.43
CA ALA A 69 -17.07 9.31 15.92
C ALA A 69 -17.38 9.01 17.42
N GLY A 70 -16.49 8.33 18.15
CA GLY A 70 -16.67 7.99 19.56
C GLY A 70 -17.78 6.95 19.84
N ARG A 71 -18.18 6.17 18.83
CA ARG A 71 -19.23 5.13 18.95
C ARG A 71 -18.61 3.75 19.18
N GLU A 72 -18.09 3.54 20.38
CA GLU A 72 -17.34 2.33 20.74
C GLU A 72 -18.15 1.03 20.57
N GLU A 73 -19.44 1.03 20.91
CA GLU A 73 -20.31 -0.14 20.76
C GLU A 73 -20.43 -0.59 19.29
N MET A 74 -20.52 0.37 18.37
CA MET A 74 -20.61 0.12 16.94
C MET A 74 -19.27 -0.39 16.38
N ALA A 75 -18.15 0.15 16.88
CA ALA A 75 -16.82 -0.35 16.54
C ALA A 75 -16.62 -1.80 17.01
N GLU A 76 -17.03 -2.13 18.24
CA GLU A 76 -16.95 -3.49 18.79
C GLU A 76 -17.87 -4.48 18.09
N SER A 77 -19.06 -4.04 17.64
CA SER A 77 -19.90 -4.85 16.75
C SER A 77 -19.17 -5.16 15.44
N GLY A 78 -18.65 -4.14 14.75
CA GLY A 78 -17.94 -4.31 13.48
C GLY A 78 -16.70 -5.21 13.59
N LYS A 79 -15.92 -5.11 14.69
CA LYS A 79 -14.78 -6.00 14.96
C LYS A 79 -15.22 -7.47 15.10
N ARG A 80 -16.33 -7.74 15.80
CA ARG A 80 -16.88 -9.09 15.92
C ARG A 80 -17.30 -9.66 14.57
N GLU A 81 -17.92 -8.84 13.73
CA GLU A 81 -18.30 -9.25 12.37
C GLU A 81 -17.07 -9.59 11.51
N ILE A 82 -16.01 -8.77 11.59
CA ILE A 82 -14.73 -9.04 10.92
C ILE A 82 -14.16 -10.39 11.36
N MET A 83 -14.13 -10.67 12.66
CA MET A 83 -13.61 -11.94 13.19
C MET A 83 -14.41 -13.16 12.69
N VAL A 84 -15.73 -13.02 12.50
CA VAL A 84 -16.55 -14.08 11.92
C VAL A 84 -16.16 -14.33 10.46
N LEU A 85 -15.98 -13.27 9.68
CA LEU A 85 -15.65 -13.35 8.26
C LEU A 85 -14.21 -13.84 8.01
N GLU A 86 -13.26 -13.48 8.87
CA GLU A 86 -11.85 -13.89 8.74
C GLU A 86 -11.66 -15.41 8.82
N LYS A 87 -12.59 -16.15 9.44
CA LYS A 87 -12.59 -17.62 9.46
C LYS A 87 -12.71 -18.25 8.07
N TYR A 88 -13.26 -17.52 7.10
CA TYR A 88 -13.48 -17.97 5.72
C TYR A 88 -12.35 -17.56 4.77
N LEU A 89 -11.35 -16.84 5.27
CA LEU A 89 -10.16 -16.52 4.51
C LEU A 89 -8.98 -17.38 4.97
N PRO A 90 -8.07 -17.77 4.06
CA PRO A 90 -6.79 -18.33 4.47
C PRO A 90 -6.06 -17.29 5.35
N SER A 91 -5.33 -17.77 6.36
CA SER A 91 -4.54 -16.93 7.27
C SER A 91 -3.76 -15.89 6.47
N GLN A 92 -4.08 -14.61 6.71
CA GLN A 92 -3.42 -13.53 5.99
C GLN A 92 -1.98 -13.40 6.47
N LEU A 93 -1.06 -13.26 5.53
CA LEU A 93 0.32 -12.93 5.85
C LEU A 93 0.37 -11.54 6.50
N GLU A 94 1.11 -11.44 7.61
CA GLU A 94 1.52 -10.15 8.16
C GLU A 94 2.32 -9.35 7.12
N ASP A 95 2.29 -8.03 7.22
CA ASP A 95 2.94 -7.14 6.26
C ASP A 95 4.44 -7.44 6.10
N VAL A 96 5.12 -7.84 7.18
CA VAL A 96 6.54 -8.21 7.15
C VAL A 96 6.77 -9.48 6.32
N ALA A 97 6.07 -10.56 6.65
CA ALA A 97 6.17 -11.84 5.93
C ALA A 97 5.73 -11.71 4.47
N LEU A 98 4.69 -10.91 4.20
CA LEU A 98 4.24 -10.59 2.86
C LEU A 98 5.34 -9.86 2.06
N THR A 99 5.98 -8.88 2.67
CA THR A 99 7.05 -8.11 2.03
C THR A 99 8.25 -9.00 1.67
N GLU A 100 8.65 -9.91 2.56
CA GLU A 100 9.73 -10.86 2.29
C GLU A 100 9.40 -11.79 1.11
N ILE A 101 8.20 -12.40 1.11
CA ILE A 101 7.76 -13.27 0.03
C ILE A 101 7.71 -12.54 -1.31
N VAL A 102 7.22 -11.30 -1.32
CA VAL A 102 7.15 -10.47 -2.52
C VAL A 102 8.56 -10.10 -3.01
N LYS A 103 9.47 -9.73 -2.10
CA LYS A 103 10.87 -9.43 -2.42
C LYS A 103 11.59 -10.62 -3.05
N ASP A 104 11.43 -11.81 -2.49
CA ASP A 104 12.03 -13.03 -3.03
C ASP A 104 11.46 -13.39 -4.41
N ALA A 105 10.14 -13.22 -4.59
CA ALA A 105 9.49 -13.43 -5.88
C ALA A 105 9.97 -12.44 -6.96
N LEU A 106 10.16 -11.17 -6.60
CA LEU A 106 10.73 -10.14 -7.47
C LEU A 106 12.18 -10.47 -7.86
N ALA A 107 13.00 -10.92 -6.90
CA ALA A 107 14.39 -11.30 -7.13
C ALA A 107 14.50 -12.51 -8.08
N GLN A 108 13.69 -13.55 -7.86
CA GLN A 108 13.63 -14.72 -8.73
C GLN A 108 13.12 -14.39 -10.15
N ALA A 109 12.23 -13.39 -10.26
CA ALA A 109 11.71 -12.92 -11.54
C ALA A 109 12.67 -11.95 -12.29
N GLY A 110 13.76 -11.53 -11.65
CA GLY A 110 14.70 -10.53 -12.17
C GLY A 110 14.04 -9.17 -12.44
N ALA A 111 12.96 -8.85 -11.73
CA ALA A 111 12.19 -7.63 -11.96
C ALA A 111 12.82 -6.45 -11.21
N VAL A 112 13.44 -5.53 -11.95
CA VAL A 112 14.21 -4.41 -11.40
C VAL A 112 13.67 -3.05 -11.82
N SER A 113 12.71 -3.01 -12.75
CA SER A 113 12.21 -1.77 -13.34
C SER A 113 10.68 -1.70 -13.36
N LYS A 114 10.14 -0.47 -13.52
CA LYS A 114 8.70 -0.27 -13.74
C LYS A 114 8.19 -1.00 -14.99
N ALA A 115 9.03 -1.26 -15.99
CA ALA A 115 8.66 -2.05 -17.16
C ALA A 115 8.37 -3.51 -16.82
N ASP A 116 8.93 -4.01 -15.70
CA ASP A 116 8.71 -5.37 -15.22
C ASP A 116 7.51 -5.49 -14.29
N ALA A 117 6.77 -4.41 -14.03
CA ALA A 117 5.67 -4.39 -13.05
C ALA A 117 4.61 -5.49 -13.30
N GLY A 118 4.27 -5.76 -14.56
CA GLY A 118 3.34 -6.85 -14.90
C GLY A 118 3.89 -8.25 -14.56
N ARG A 119 5.19 -8.48 -14.81
CA ARG A 119 5.87 -9.74 -14.49
C ARG A 119 6.07 -9.92 -12.99
N ALA A 120 6.47 -8.84 -12.31
CA ALA A 120 6.57 -8.76 -10.86
C ALA A 120 5.25 -9.09 -10.18
N MET A 121 4.15 -8.53 -10.66
CA MET A 121 2.81 -8.80 -10.12
C MET A 121 2.43 -10.28 -10.30
N GLY A 122 2.69 -10.86 -11.46
CA GLY A 122 2.42 -12.29 -11.71
C GLY A 122 3.22 -13.22 -10.79
N ALA A 123 4.51 -12.95 -10.63
CA ALA A 123 5.38 -13.73 -9.74
C ALA A 123 4.98 -13.59 -8.26
N ALA A 124 4.70 -12.37 -7.82
CA ALA A 124 4.28 -12.07 -6.45
C ALA A 124 2.92 -12.72 -6.12
N MET A 125 1.94 -12.63 -7.00
CA MET A 125 0.63 -13.27 -6.80
C MET A 125 0.74 -14.79 -6.73
N LYS A 126 1.62 -15.39 -7.54
CA LYS A 126 1.90 -16.83 -7.49
C LYS A 126 2.56 -17.26 -6.18
N ALA A 127 3.52 -16.47 -5.69
CA ALA A 127 4.23 -16.75 -4.45
C ALA A 127 3.34 -16.60 -3.20
N VAL A 128 2.46 -15.59 -3.22
CA VAL A 128 1.51 -15.31 -2.14
C VAL A 128 0.35 -16.32 -2.13
N ALA A 129 0.04 -16.95 -3.26
CA ALA A 129 -0.94 -18.04 -3.40
C ALA A 129 -2.29 -17.73 -2.70
N GLY A 130 -2.79 -16.50 -2.86
CA GLY A 130 -4.07 -16.06 -2.29
C GLY A 130 -4.05 -15.67 -0.80
N ARG A 131 -2.91 -15.84 -0.10
CA ARG A 131 -2.72 -15.49 1.33
C ARG A 131 -2.55 -14.01 1.62
N ALA A 132 -2.63 -13.16 0.59
CA ALA A 132 -2.76 -11.72 0.75
C ALA A 132 -3.68 -11.14 -0.34
N ASP A 133 -4.08 -9.89 -0.13
CA ASP A 133 -4.92 -9.16 -1.06
C ASP A 133 -4.09 -8.63 -2.25
N GLY A 134 -4.64 -8.70 -3.48
CA GLY A 134 -3.96 -8.22 -4.67
C GLY A 134 -3.61 -6.73 -4.63
N THR A 135 -4.40 -5.91 -3.95
CA THR A 135 -4.06 -4.49 -3.73
C THR A 135 -2.89 -4.31 -2.77
N ARG A 136 -2.81 -5.11 -1.70
CA ARG A 136 -1.65 -5.13 -0.77
C ARG A 136 -0.38 -5.58 -1.50
N VAL A 137 -0.47 -6.65 -2.27
CA VAL A 137 0.65 -7.15 -3.08
C VAL A 137 1.10 -6.09 -4.10
N LYS A 138 0.16 -5.44 -4.79
CA LYS A 138 0.46 -4.38 -5.75
C LYS A 138 1.21 -3.21 -5.10
N ALA A 139 0.71 -2.73 -3.96
CA ALA A 139 1.35 -1.63 -3.24
C ALA A 139 2.80 -1.95 -2.83
N ILE A 140 3.04 -3.19 -2.37
CA ILE A 140 4.39 -3.65 -1.98
C ILE A 140 5.29 -3.83 -3.22
N VAL A 141 4.77 -4.37 -4.32
CA VAL A 141 5.52 -4.50 -5.58
C VAL A 141 5.93 -3.13 -6.11
N GLU A 142 5.01 -2.16 -6.11
CA GLU A 142 5.28 -0.79 -6.56
C GLU A 142 6.31 -0.09 -5.67
N SER A 143 6.23 -0.27 -4.34
CA SER A 143 7.18 0.32 -3.41
C SER A 143 8.59 -0.26 -3.57
N ILE A 144 8.71 -1.58 -3.71
CA ILE A 144 10.00 -2.26 -3.91
C ILE A 144 10.62 -1.87 -5.25
N LEU A 145 9.85 -1.83 -6.33
CA LEU A 145 10.34 -1.40 -7.65
C LEU A 145 10.76 0.07 -7.65
N ALA A 146 10.07 0.94 -6.91
CA ALA A 146 10.48 2.33 -6.74
C ALA A 146 11.83 2.44 -6.02
N VAL A 147 12.08 1.61 -5.00
CA VAL A 147 13.36 1.55 -4.29
C VAL A 147 14.47 1.03 -5.20
N PHE A 148 14.23 0.00 -6.00
CA PHE A 148 15.20 -0.49 -6.99
C PHE A 148 15.55 0.58 -8.04
N ALA A 149 14.57 1.34 -8.51
CA ALA A 149 14.82 2.46 -9.42
C ALA A 149 15.72 3.52 -8.78
N LEU A 150 15.51 3.83 -7.49
CA LEU A 150 16.33 4.79 -6.75
C LEU A 150 17.77 4.26 -6.53
N LEU A 151 17.92 2.98 -6.19
CA LEU A 151 19.23 2.34 -6.00
C LEU A 151 20.00 2.18 -7.30
N ALA A 152 19.33 1.86 -8.41
CA ALA A 152 19.96 1.82 -9.74
C ALA A 152 20.52 3.20 -10.12
N VAL A 153 19.79 4.28 -9.86
CA VAL A 153 20.26 5.65 -10.06
C VAL A 153 21.52 5.94 -9.23
N PHE A 154 21.60 5.47 -7.99
CA PHE A 154 22.77 5.63 -7.13
C PHE A 154 23.97 4.78 -7.59
N ALA A 155 23.74 3.52 -7.98
CA ALA A 155 24.79 2.60 -8.43
C ALA A 155 25.40 2.99 -9.78
N LEU A 156 24.61 3.58 -10.68
CA LEU A 156 25.11 4.16 -11.93
C LEU A 156 25.86 5.49 -11.71
N SER A 157 25.75 6.12 -10.54
CA SER A 157 26.52 7.32 -10.20
C SER A 157 27.83 7.01 -9.47
N SER A 158 28.10 5.77 -9.07
CA SER A 158 29.28 5.38 -8.29
C SER A 158 30.42 4.77 -9.13
N ASP A 159 30.20 4.43 -10.40
CA ASP A 159 31.25 3.91 -11.30
C ASP A 159 31.29 4.66 -12.65
N PRO A 160 32.19 5.63 -12.83
CA PRO A 160 32.33 6.38 -14.08
C PRO A 160 32.93 5.56 -15.25
N ALA A 161 33.47 4.37 -15.01
CA ALA A 161 34.17 3.58 -16.04
C ALA A 161 33.23 2.71 -16.88
N ASN A 162 32.07 2.29 -16.35
CA ASN A 162 31.13 1.42 -17.06
C ASN A 162 29.98 2.19 -17.75
N ALA A 163 29.86 3.50 -17.52
CA ALA A 163 28.87 4.37 -18.17
C ALA A 163 29.11 4.57 -19.69
N ALA A 164 30.33 4.28 -20.16
CA ALA A 164 30.78 4.70 -21.48
C ALA A 164 30.35 3.82 -22.66
N THR A 165 29.72 2.65 -22.48
CA THR A 165 29.62 1.70 -23.63
C THR A 165 28.24 1.17 -24.01
N LYS A 166 27.11 1.70 -23.52
CA LYS A 166 25.84 1.52 -24.27
C LYS A 166 24.62 2.39 -24.00
N ASN A 167 24.60 3.32 -23.03
CA ASN A 167 23.34 4.00 -22.66
C ASN A 167 23.50 5.46 -22.20
N ALA A 168 24.49 6.21 -22.70
CA ALA A 168 24.75 7.60 -22.28
C ALA A 168 23.51 8.52 -22.43
N GLU A 169 22.77 8.39 -23.54
CA GLU A 169 21.57 9.19 -23.81
C GLU A 169 20.42 8.87 -22.83
N VAL A 170 20.28 7.60 -22.44
CA VAL A 170 19.31 7.16 -21.43
C VAL A 170 19.71 7.67 -20.05
N VAL A 171 21.00 7.68 -19.72
CA VAL A 171 21.52 8.22 -18.44
C VAL A 171 21.27 9.73 -18.34
N VAL A 172 21.56 10.49 -19.40
CA VAL A 172 21.29 11.94 -19.44
C VAL A 172 19.79 12.23 -19.36
N SER A 173 18.96 11.51 -20.11
CA SER A 173 17.50 11.64 -20.03
C SER A 173 16.95 11.31 -18.64
N SER A 174 17.46 10.26 -18.01
CA SER A 174 17.08 9.85 -16.65
C SER A 174 17.49 10.87 -15.61
N ALA A 175 18.69 11.45 -15.73
CA ALA A 175 19.18 12.51 -14.87
C ALA A 175 18.34 13.81 -14.99
N ARG A 176 17.89 14.15 -16.20
CA ARG A 176 16.96 15.27 -16.44
C ARG A 176 15.61 15.03 -15.76
N ILE A 177 15.04 13.82 -15.89
CA ILE A 177 13.79 13.44 -15.23
C ILE A 177 13.94 13.47 -13.70
N LEU A 178 15.05 12.93 -13.19
CA LEU A 178 15.36 12.95 -11.75
C LEU A 178 15.47 14.38 -11.21
N ARG A 179 16.13 15.29 -11.96
CA ARG A 179 16.23 16.70 -11.59
C ARG A 179 14.86 17.37 -11.48
N ILE A 180 13.95 17.10 -12.41
CA ILE A 180 12.57 17.62 -12.38
C ILE A 180 11.82 17.05 -11.16
N PHE A 181 11.95 15.75 -10.91
CA PHE A 181 11.34 15.11 -9.74
C PHE A 181 11.85 15.69 -8.42
N LEU A 182 13.16 15.92 -8.30
CA LEU A 182 13.77 16.55 -7.14
C LEU A 182 13.27 17.98 -6.96
N MET A 183 13.12 18.75 -8.05
CA MET A 183 12.49 20.09 -7.96
C MET A 183 11.06 20.03 -7.38
N LEU A 184 10.26 19.02 -7.74
CA LEU A 184 8.93 18.82 -7.17
C LEU A 184 8.98 18.43 -5.69
N MET A 185 9.92 17.57 -5.28
CA MET A 185 10.13 17.22 -3.85
C MET A 185 10.57 18.44 -3.01
N GLY A 186 11.30 19.38 -3.61
CA GLY A 186 11.63 20.66 -2.99
C GLY A 186 10.39 21.47 -2.65
N ILE A 187 9.40 21.50 -3.54
CA ILE A 187 8.11 22.18 -3.30
C ILE A 187 7.37 21.55 -2.10
N VAL A 188 7.37 20.21 -2.01
CA VAL A 188 6.77 19.50 -0.86
C VAL A 188 7.49 19.84 0.44
N SER A 189 8.82 19.93 0.41
CA SER A 189 9.62 20.30 1.59
C SER A 189 9.31 21.72 2.07
N VAL A 190 9.15 22.68 1.15
CA VAL A 190 8.73 24.05 1.47
C VAL A 190 7.32 24.08 2.04
N ASN A 191 6.40 23.26 1.53
CA ASN A 191 5.05 23.16 2.07
C ASN A 191 5.04 22.67 3.53
N PHE A 192 5.92 21.74 3.89
CA PHE A 192 6.11 21.30 5.28
C PHE A 192 6.56 22.44 6.21
N ILE A 193 7.45 23.31 5.72
CA ILE A 193 7.89 24.49 6.47
C ILE A 193 6.72 25.45 6.70
N ILE A 194 5.94 25.74 5.65
CA ILE A 194 4.78 26.63 5.72
C ILE A 194 3.73 26.08 6.69
N MET A 195 3.41 24.79 6.58
CA MET A 195 2.40 24.14 7.41
C MET A 195 2.84 24.08 8.88
N GLY A 196 4.13 23.83 9.14
CA GLY A 196 4.69 23.89 10.49
C GLY A 196 4.67 25.30 11.08
N ALA A 197 4.93 26.34 10.27
CA ALA A 197 4.83 27.73 10.71
C ALA A 197 3.38 28.14 11.05
N ILE A 198 2.41 27.70 10.24
CA ILE A 198 0.97 27.91 10.52
C ILE A 198 0.58 27.19 11.80
N SER A 199 1.03 25.94 11.98
CA SER A 199 0.76 25.15 13.19
C SER A 199 1.25 25.87 14.45
N ILE A 200 2.46 26.43 14.43
CA ILE A 200 3.01 27.23 15.55
C ILE A 200 2.19 28.50 15.79
N MET A 201 1.77 29.20 14.73
CA MET A 201 1.03 30.46 14.84
C MET A 201 -0.41 30.27 15.34
N SER A 202 -1.02 29.12 15.04
CA SER A 202 -2.35 28.74 15.50
C SER A 202 -2.38 28.10 16.90
N ALA A 203 -1.22 27.67 17.39
CA ALA A 203 -1.05 27.02 18.68
C ALA A 203 -0.95 28.04 19.82
N SER A 204 -1.65 27.80 20.93
CA SER A 204 -1.43 28.55 22.17
C SER A 204 -0.20 27.97 22.85
N GLY A 205 0.78 28.81 23.24
CA GLY A 205 2.20 28.48 23.48
C GLY A 205 2.59 27.37 24.48
N ARG A 206 1.66 26.52 24.94
CA ARG A 206 1.91 25.29 25.72
C ARG A 206 1.17 24.05 25.19
N ASP A 207 0.60 24.08 23.98
CA ASP A 207 -0.10 22.94 23.39
C ASP A 207 0.82 22.02 22.55
N HIS A 208 0.32 20.83 22.21
CA HIS A 208 1.03 19.85 21.38
C HIS A 208 1.23 20.30 19.92
N GLY A 209 0.48 21.30 19.45
CA GLY A 209 0.58 21.87 18.11
C GLY A 209 1.86 22.65 17.87
N HIS A 210 2.44 23.23 18.93
CA HIS A 210 3.73 23.92 18.84
C HIS A 210 4.91 22.96 18.59
N HIS A 211 4.92 21.81 19.28
CA HIS A 211 5.96 20.78 19.08
C HIS A 211 5.84 20.12 17.71
N HIS A 212 4.62 19.82 17.28
CA HIS A 212 4.35 19.26 15.96
C HIS A 212 4.76 20.23 14.83
N GLY A 213 4.46 21.53 14.98
CA GLY A 213 4.88 22.54 14.02
C GLY A 213 6.40 22.68 13.90
N LEU A 214 7.13 22.62 15.02
CA LEU A 214 8.60 22.62 15.01
C LEU A 214 9.19 21.39 14.31
N GLN A 215 8.58 20.21 14.52
CA GLN A 215 8.99 18.99 13.83
C GLN A 215 8.75 19.09 12.32
N GLN A 216 7.61 19.62 11.88
CA GLN A 216 7.32 19.84 10.47
C GLN A 216 8.30 20.81 9.80
N ILE A 217 8.66 21.90 10.48
CA ILE A 217 9.68 22.84 10.00
C ILE A 217 11.04 22.15 9.89
N ALA A 218 11.46 21.40 10.90
CA ALA A 218 12.75 20.69 10.88
C ALA A 218 12.84 19.68 9.73
N VAL A 219 11.78 18.91 9.51
CA VAL A 219 11.68 17.96 8.39
C VAL A 219 11.72 18.69 7.04
N GLY A 220 10.99 19.80 6.91
CA GLY A 220 10.97 20.60 5.69
C GLY A 220 12.33 21.24 5.36
N ILE A 221 13.05 21.76 6.36
CA ILE A 221 14.41 22.32 6.17
C ILE A 221 15.37 21.22 5.73
N PHE A 222 15.36 20.07 6.42
CA PHE A 222 16.23 18.94 6.07
C PHE A 222 15.94 18.42 4.65
N GLY A 223 14.65 18.26 4.31
CA GLY A 223 14.21 17.87 2.98
C GLY A 223 14.67 18.84 1.90
N THR A 224 14.64 20.15 2.17
CA THR A 224 15.10 21.18 1.24
C THR A 224 16.61 21.10 0.99
N ILE A 225 17.41 20.95 2.05
CA ILE A 225 18.88 20.83 1.96
C ILE A 225 19.26 19.55 1.19
N LEU A 226 18.65 18.42 1.53
CA LEU A 226 18.90 17.14 0.87
C LEU A 226 18.55 17.21 -0.61
N THR A 227 17.39 17.78 -0.93
CA THR A 227 16.93 17.96 -2.31
C THR A 227 17.89 18.84 -3.11
N ALA A 228 18.36 19.95 -2.53
CA ALA A 228 19.33 20.84 -3.17
C ALA A 228 20.66 20.12 -3.47
N GLY A 229 21.16 19.31 -2.53
CA GLY A 229 22.36 18.49 -2.72
C GLY A 229 22.21 17.48 -3.86
N LEU A 230 21.06 16.79 -3.92
CA LEU A 230 20.76 15.82 -4.98
C LEU A 230 20.61 16.49 -6.36
N ILE A 231 20.01 17.69 -6.43
CA ILE A 231 19.93 18.47 -7.67
C ILE A 231 21.33 18.86 -8.16
N ALA A 232 22.22 19.26 -7.26
CA ALA A 232 23.60 19.60 -7.60
C ALA A 232 24.36 18.40 -8.17
N ILE A 233 24.22 17.23 -7.55
CA ILE A 233 24.80 15.97 -8.04
C ILE A 233 24.24 15.61 -9.42
N ALA A 234 22.91 15.63 -9.59
CA ALA A 234 22.27 15.33 -10.86
C ALA A 234 22.72 16.29 -11.98
N SER A 235 22.87 17.58 -11.66
CA SER A 235 23.35 18.61 -12.59
C SER A 235 24.83 18.41 -12.96
N ALA A 236 25.68 18.04 -12.00
CA ALA A 236 27.09 17.73 -12.24
C ALA A 236 27.26 16.49 -13.12
N THR A 237 26.38 15.49 -12.99
CA THR A 237 26.38 14.30 -13.85
C THR A 237 25.99 14.63 -15.29
N ILE A 238 24.97 15.50 -15.49
CA ILE A 238 24.59 15.97 -16.84
C ILE A 238 25.77 16.70 -17.50
N MET A 239 26.45 17.58 -16.76
CA MET A 239 27.56 18.37 -17.29
C MET A 239 28.83 17.57 -17.62
N LYS A 240 29.00 16.37 -17.05
CA LYS A 240 30.13 15.46 -17.37
C LYS A 240 29.86 14.56 -18.57
N LEU A 241 28.60 14.44 -19.00
CA LEU A 241 28.14 13.52 -20.04
C LEU A 241 27.74 14.23 -21.34
N ASP A 242 27.46 15.54 -21.29
CA ASP A 242 27.39 16.45 -22.45
C ASP A 242 28.81 16.90 -22.87
#